data_AF-A0AB39XQ21-F1
#
_entry.id   AF-A0AB39XQ21-F1
#
_cell.length_a   1.000
_cell.length_b   1.000
_cell.length_c   1.000
_cell.angle_alpha   90.00
_cell.angle_beta   90.00
_cell.angle_gamma   90.00
#
_symmetry.space_group_name_H-M   'P 1'
#
loop_
_entity.id
_entity.type
_entity.pdbx_description
1 polymer ?
#
loop_
_entity_poly.entity_id
_entity_poly.type
_entity_poly.pdbx_seq_one_letter_code
_entity_poly.pdbx_strand_id
1 'polypeptide(L)'
;MPLTLRMIGLDDYTVHEDRQLVGRIRYASECSPGLWLWTCIVTLPGPPFGDAGSLDEAKGRFKVAWESFKAKHRPEELAKAFEEMNHANRPARYLR
;
A
#
# COMPACT_ATOMS: atom_id res chain seq x y z
N MET A 1 13.84 3.65 1.63
CA MET A 1 14.38 2.36 1.13
C MET A 1 13.63 2.00 -0.17
N PRO A 2 14.01 0.98 -0.98
CA PRO A 2 13.25 0.70 -2.20
C PRO A 2 11.89 0.06 -1.87
N LEU A 3 10.84 0.51 -2.56
CA LEU A 3 9.54 -0.16 -2.58
C LEU A 3 9.63 -1.43 -3.44
N THR A 4 9.01 -2.50 -2.96
CA THR A 4 8.94 -3.79 -3.67
C THR A 4 7.49 -4.19 -3.87
N LEU A 5 7.21 -4.85 -5.00
CA LEU A 5 5.89 -5.39 -5.30
C LEU A 5 5.89 -6.90 -5.11
N ARG A 6 4.86 -7.40 -4.43
CA ARG A 6 4.58 -8.83 -4.33
C ARG A 6 3.20 -9.10 -4.92
N MET A 7 3.18 -9.88 -5.97
CA MET A 7 1.93 -10.29 -6.63
C MET A 7 1.12 -11.18 -5.69
N ILE A 8 -0.17 -10.88 -5.57
CA ILE A 8 -1.15 -11.64 -4.77
C ILE A 8 -2.33 -12.14 -5.63
N GLY A 9 -2.42 -11.69 -6.87
CA GLY A 9 -3.38 -12.12 -7.89
C GLY A 9 -2.98 -11.57 -9.26
N LEU A 10 -3.73 -11.91 -10.30
CA LEU A 10 -3.51 -11.35 -11.64
C LEU A 10 -3.66 -9.82 -11.57
N ASP A 11 -2.62 -9.11 -11.99
CA ASP A 11 -2.54 -7.63 -11.96
C ASP A 11 -2.88 -7.01 -10.59
N ASP A 12 -2.60 -7.73 -9.50
CA ASP A 12 -2.85 -7.31 -8.13
C ASP A 12 -1.62 -7.53 -7.25
N TYR A 13 -1.10 -6.43 -6.73
CA TYR A 13 0.18 -6.37 -6.05
C TYR A 13 0.03 -5.72 -4.66
N THR A 14 0.64 -6.35 -3.67
CA THR A 14 0.96 -5.70 -2.40
C THR A 14 2.27 -4.94 -2.51
N VAL A 15 2.31 -3.73 -1.96
CA VAL A 15 3.49 -2.87 -1.92
C VAL A 15 4.14 -2.97 -0.56
N HIS A 16 5.45 -3.23 -0.54
CA HIS A 16 6.22 -3.35 0.69
C HIS A 16 7.41 -2.38 0.72
N GLU A 17 7.63 -1.74 1.87
CA GLU A 17 8.90 -1.06 2.21
C GLU A 17 9.58 -1.85 3.32
N ASP A 18 10.80 -2.35 3.11
CA ASP A 18 11.54 -3.16 4.08
C ASP A 18 10.70 -4.29 4.74
N ARG A 19 10.01 -5.08 3.91
CA ARG A 19 9.06 -6.15 4.31
C ARG A 19 7.79 -5.69 5.03
N GLN A 20 7.67 -4.42 5.40
CA GLN A 20 6.44 -3.86 5.91
C GLN A 20 5.43 -3.67 4.78
N LEU A 21 4.23 -4.21 4.94
CA LEU A 21 3.12 -3.97 4.02
C LEU A 21 2.64 -2.52 4.17
N VAL A 22 2.72 -1.74 3.09
CA VAL A 22 2.39 -0.30 3.08
C VAL A 22 1.30 0.09 2.09
N GLY A 23 1.02 -0.76 1.09
CA GLY A 23 0.02 -0.44 0.09
C GLY A 23 -0.43 -1.61 -0.77
N ARG A 24 -1.29 -1.30 -1.72
CA ARG A 24 -1.75 -2.20 -2.78
C ARG A 24 -1.86 -1.43 -4.10
N ILE A 25 -1.48 -2.07 -5.19
CA ILE A 25 -1.67 -1.58 -6.55
C ILE A 25 -2.38 -2.69 -7.32
N ARG A 26 -3.54 -2.40 -7.90
CA ARG A 26 -4.30 -3.38 -8.70
C ARG A 26 -4.81 -2.79 -9.99
N TYR A 27 -4.97 -3.61 -11.02
CA TYR A 27 -5.73 -3.25 -12.19
C TYR A 27 -7.24 -3.37 -11.91
N ALA A 28 -7.99 -2.37 -12.35
CA ALA A 28 -9.43 -2.29 -12.29
C ALA A 28 -9.98 -2.35 -13.72
N SER A 29 -10.19 -3.58 -14.21
CA SER A 29 -10.76 -3.84 -15.53
C SER A 29 -12.24 -3.44 -15.62
N GLU A 30 -12.88 -3.18 -14.49
CA GLU A 30 -14.25 -2.64 -14.41
C GLU A 30 -14.37 -1.17 -14.85
N CYS A 31 -13.26 -0.43 -14.95
CA CYS A 31 -13.24 0.92 -15.50
C CYS A 31 -13.15 0.90 -17.04
N SER A 32 -13.67 1.92 -17.72
CA SER A 32 -13.55 2.10 -19.17
C SER A 32 -12.94 3.47 -19.52
N PRO A 33 -11.67 3.55 -19.97
CA PRO A 33 -10.71 2.43 -20.05
C PRO A 33 -10.32 1.92 -18.65
N GLY A 34 -9.80 0.68 -18.59
CA GLY A 34 -9.34 0.10 -17.32
C GLY A 34 -8.19 0.91 -16.71
N LEU A 35 -8.18 1.02 -15.39
CA LEU A 35 -7.23 1.87 -14.65
C LEU A 35 -6.43 1.06 -13.63
N TRP A 36 -5.24 1.55 -13.30
CA TRP A 36 -4.45 1.04 -12.19
C TRP A 36 -4.77 1.82 -10.92
N LEU A 37 -5.44 1.19 -9.98
CA LEU A 37 -5.75 1.77 -8.67
C LEU A 37 -4.62 1.49 -7.69
N TRP A 38 -4.25 2.49 -6.91
CA TRP A 38 -3.24 2.36 -5.86
C TRP A 38 -3.76 2.97 -4.56
N THR A 39 -3.38 2.36 -3.43
CA THR A 39 -3.80 2.78 -2.10
C THR A 39 -2.73 2.49 -1.07
N CYS A 40 -2.43 3.47 -0.22
CA CYS A 40 -1.73 3.24 1.03
C CYS A 40 -2.70 2.61 2.03
N ILE A 41 -2.27 1.54 2.70
CA ILE A 41 -3.13 0.78 3.62
C ILE A 41 -2.71 0.94 5.08
N VAL A 42 -1.86 1.93 5.36
CA VAL A 42 -1.37 2.19 6.71
C VAL A 42 -2.52 2.72 7.57
N THR A 43 -2.67 2.17 8.77
CA THR A 43 -3.72 2.51 9.74
C THR A 43 -3.45 3.83 10.47
N LEU A 44 -3.18 4.87 9.69
CA LEU A 44 -3.04 6.26 10.12
C LEU A 44 -4.08 7.12 9.39
N PRO A 45 -4.49 8.28 9.94
CA PRO A 45 -5.51 9.13 9.32
C PRO A 45 -5.12 9.61 7.92
N GLY A 46 -6.07 9.56 6.98
CA GLY A 46 -5.91 10.10 5.62
C GLY A 46 -4.86 9.38 4.76
N PRO A 47 -4.83 8.03 4.70
CA PRO A 47 -3.90 7.33 3.83
C PRO A 47 -4.21 7.67 2.37
N PRO A 48 -3.20 8.03 1.55
CA PRO A 48 -3.44 8.46 0.19
C PRO A 48 -3.84 7.29 -0.71
N PHE A 49 -4.61 7.61 -1.75
CA PHE A 49 -5.03 6.68 -2.78
C PHE A 49 -5.17 7.43 -4.11
N GLY A 50 -5.26 6.70 -5.20
CA GLY A 50 -5.53 7.26 -6.52
C GLY A 50 -5.50 6.23 -7.62
N ASP A 51 -5.51 6.72 -8.85
CA ASP A 51 -5.48 5.93 -10.07
C ASP A 51 -4.30 6.33 -10.98
N ALA A 52 -4.09 5.55 -12.04
CA ALA A 52 -3.13 5.80 -13.11
C ALA A 52 -3.51 5.02 -14.38
N GLY A 53 -3.03 5.46 -15.54
CA GLY A 53 -3.28 4.77 -16.82
C GLY A 53 -2.40 3.54 -17.04
N SER A 54 -1.32 3.40 -16.28
CA SER A 54 -0.38 2.27 -16.38
C SER A 54 0.17 1.86 -15.02
N LEU A 55 0.68 0.63 -14.93
CA LEU A 55 1.32 0.11 -13.72
C LEU A 55 2.53 0.96 -13.32
N ASP A 56 3.36 1.38 -14.27
CA ASP A 56 4.56 2.17 -13.95
C ASP A 56 4.21 3.58 -13.46
N GLU A 57 3.17 4.20 -14.02
CA GLU A 57 2.64 5.44 -13.50
C GLU A 57 2.05 5.27 -12.09
N ALA A 58 1.31 4.18 -11.83
CA ALA A 58 0.79 3.86 -10.50
C ALA A 58 1.92 3.70 -9.47
N LYS A 59 3.00 2.98 -9.81
CA LYS A 59 4.20 2.85 -8.95
C LYS A 59 4.80 4.22 -8.63
N GLY A 60 4.94 5.08 -9.65
CA GLY A 60 5.49 6.43 -9.50
C GLY A 60 4.63 7.30 -8.58
N ARG A 61 3.32 7.37 -8.84
CA ARG A 61 2.35 8.13 -8.03
C ARG A 61 2.27 7.62 -6.60
N PHE A 62 2.21 6.30 -6.41
CA PHE A 62 2.23 5.68 -5.09
C PHE A 62 3.50 6.08 -4.32
N LYS A 63 4.68 5.98 -4.94
CA LYS A 63 5.95 6.32 -4.29
C LYS A 63 5.96 7.77 -3.80
N VAL A 64 5.54 8.72 -4.64
CA VAL A 64 5.49 10.15 -4.29
C VAL A 64 4.50 10.40 -3.15
N ALA A 65 3.31 9.78 -3.23
CA ALA A 65 2.29 9.91 -2.20
C ALA A 65 2.74 9.29 -0.87
N TRP A 66 3.42 8.15 -0.90
CA TRP A 66 3.96 7.47 0.28
C TRP A 66 5.04 8.30 0.98
N GLU A 67 5.99 8.87 0.25
CA GLU A 67 7.00 9.76 0.85
C GLU A 67 6.37 11.02 1.45
N SER A 68 5.42 11.63 0.75
CA SER A 68 4.65 12.77 1.27
C SER A 68 3.84 12.43 2.52
N PHE A 69 3.31 11.22 2.58
CA PHE A 69 2.57 10.72 3.73
C PHE A 69 3.48 10.49 4.93
N LYS A 70 4.62 9.81 4.73
CA LYS A 70 5.64 9.62 5.77
C LYS A 70 6.11 10.95 6.35
N ALA A 71 6.31 11.96 5.50
CA ALA A 71 6.76 13.28 5.94
C ALA A 71 5.75 14.03 6.85
N LYS A 72 4.46 13.68 6.80
CA LYS A 72 3.41 14.29 7.64
C LYS A 72 3.28 13.65 9.02
N HIS A 73 3.84 12.44 9.21
CA HIS A 73 3.70 11.67 10.43
C HIS A 73 5.04 11.49 11.12
N ARG A 74 5.01 11.37 12.45
CA ARG A 74 6.24 11.08 13.20
C ARG A 74 6.65 9.63 12.95
N PRO A 75 7.96 9.32 12.94
CA PRO A 75 8.43 7.93 12.80
C PRO A 75 7.82 6.98 13.83
N GLU A 76 7.59 7.45 15.06
CA GLU A 76 6.97 6.67 16.15
C GLU A 76 5.51 6.30 15.86
N GLU A 77 4.74 7.20 15.24
CA GLU A 77 3.34 6.95 14.87
C GLU A 77 3.27 5.89 13.76
N LEU A 78 4.17 5.98 12.78
CA LEU A 78 4.31 4.99 11.72
C LEU A 78 4.70 3.62 12.28
N ALA A 79 5.71 3.57 13.18
CA ALA A 79 6.14 2.33 13.82
C ALA A 79 4.99 1.66 14.59
N LYS A 80 4.25 2.43 15.38
CA LYS A 80 3.08 1.93 16.11
C LYS A 80 2.00 1.40 15.16
N ALA A 81 1.67 2.13 14.11
CA ALA A 81 0.69 1.68 13.11
C ALA A 81 1.14 0.37 12.44
N PHE A 82 2.43 0.24 12.12
CA PHE A 82 2.99 -1.00 11.57
C PHE A 82 2.90 -2.18 12.53
N GLU A 83 3.19 -1.99 13.82
CA GLU A 83 3.01 -3.03 14.83
C GLU A 83 1.55 -3.50 14.92
N GLU A 84 0.60 -2.57 14.96
CA GLU A 84 -0.83 -2.87 14.98
C GLU A 84 -1.28 -3.64 13.74
N MET A 85 -0.87 -3.20 12.54
CA MET A 85 -1.13 -3.89 11.28
C MET A 85 -0.53 -5.30 11.25
N ASN A 86 0.72 -5.44 11.68
CA ASN A 86 1.41 -6.73 11.69
C ASN A 86 0.76 -7.70 12.67
N HIS A 87 0.35 -7.21 13.85
CA HIS A 87 -0.42 -7.99 14.80
C HIS A 87 -1.80 -8.38 14.23
N ALA A 88 -2.44 -7.49 13.47
CA ALA A 88 -3.72 -7.76 12.85
C ALA A 88 -3.69 -8.80 11.73
N ASN A 89 -2.60 -8.81 10.96
CA ASN A 89 -2.41 -9.73 9.84
C ASN A 89 -1.76 -11.08 10.24
N ARG A 90 -1.52 -11.33 11.54
CA ARG A 90 -0.98 -12.61 11.99
C ARG A 90 -2.00 -13.74 11.82
N PRO A 91 -1.65 -14.85 11.14
CA PRO A 91 -2.57 -15.96 10.88
C PRO A 91 -3.06 -16.67 12.16
N ALA A 92 -2.32 -16.57 13.28
CA ALA A 92 -2.71 -17.16 14.57
C ALA A 92 -3.93 -16.50 15.22
N ARG A 93 -4.42 -15.34 14.73
CA ARG A 93 -5.63 -14.68 15.28
C ARG A 93 -6.92 -15.48 15.08
N TYR A 94 -6.93 -16.47 14.17
CA TYR A 94 -8.11 -17.27 13.85
C TYR A 94 -8.15 -18.64 14.55
N LEU A 95 -7.14 -18.95 15.37
CA LEU A 95 -7.13 -20.15 16.21
C LEU A 95 -7.63 -19.75 17.60
N ARG A 96 -8.94 -19.78 17.80
CA ARG A 96 -9.58 -19.62 19.11
C ARG A 96 -10.61 -20.72 19.32
#